data_AF-A0A1M5GFI9-F1
#
_entry.id   AF-A0A1M5GFI9-F1
#
_cell.length_a   1.000
_cell.length_b   1.000
_cell.length_c   1.000
_cell.angle_alpha   90.00
_cell.angle_beta   90.00
_cell.angle_gamma   90.00
#
_symmetry.space_group_name_H-M   'P 1'
#
loop_
_entity.id
_entity.type
_entity.pdbx_description
1 polymer ?
#
loop_
_entity_poly.entity_id
_entity_poly.type
_entity_poly.pdbx_seq_one_letter_code
_entity_poly.pdbx_strand_id
1 'polypeptide(L)'
;MSNTFSNKASTGKYRVVGYDQYDYSEYFIDELPNLEQALQLLKTKCAAPNATPTSFSDVYFIYNDKEEMLYKGTFDNGIEQPGR
;
A
#
# COMPACT_ATOMS: atom_id res chain seq x y z
N MET A 1 -19.79 5.83 -10.28
CA MET A 1 -18.96 6.95 -9.76
C MET A 1 -17.83 6.31 -9.00
N SER A 2 -16.68 6.12 -9.66
CA SER A 2 -15.51 5.55 -9.00
C SER A 2 -14.95 6.62 -8.08
N ASN A 3 -15.07 6.43 -6.77
CA ASN A 3 -14.41 7.27 -5.77
C ASN A 3 -12.90 7.00 -5.86
N THR A 4 -12.25 7.54 -6.88
CA THR A 4 -10.79 7.50 -7.01
C THR A 4 -10.25 8.48 -5.99
N PHE A 5 -10.02 8.03 -4.76
CA PHE A 5 -9.24 8.83 -3.82
C PHE A 5 -7.82 8.95 -4.38
N SER A 6 -7.22 10.13 -4.29
CA SER A 6 -5.87 10.35 -4.82
C SER A 6 -4.84 9.53 -4.03
N ASN A 7 -3.87 8.96 -4.73
CA ASN A 7 -2.75 8.27 -4.10
C ASN A 7 -1.72 9.25 -3.51
N LYS A 8 -1.85 10.55 -3.78
CA LYS A 8 -0.99 11.61 -3.23
C LYS A 8 -1.13 11.75 -1.72
N ALA A 9 -0.02 11.64 -1.00
CA ALA A 9 0.00 11.94 0.42
C ALA A 9 -0.13 13.45 0.68
N SER A 10 -0.56 13.83 1.88
CA SER A 10 -0.42 15.21 2.35
C SER A 10 1.06 15.61 2.37
N THR A 11 1.33 16.91 2.24
CA THR A 11 2.70 17.47 2.19
C THR A 11 3.59 16.94 3.31
N GLY A 12 4.75 16.41 2.93
CA GLY A 12 5.74 15.85 3.86
C GLY A 12 5.35 14.52 4.52
N LYS A 13 4.28 13.85 4.06
CA LYS A 13 3.83 12.57 4.59
C LYS A 13 3.90 11.45 3.56
N TYR A 14 3.57 10.25 4.01
CA TYR A 14 3.57 9.01 3.24
C TYR A 14 2.21 8.34 3.37
N ARG A 15 1.54 8.09 2.25
CA ARG A 15 0.22 7.48 2.19
C ARG A 15 0.37 5.98 1.92
N VAL A 16 -0.30 5.17 2.74
CA VAL A 16 -0.40 3.72 2.57
C VAL A 16 -1.77 3.39 1.99
N VAL A 17 -1.76 2.66 0.87
CA VAL A 17 -2.97 2.26 0.13
C VAL A 17 -2.95 0.76 -0.02
N GLY A 18 -4.11 0.11 0.13
CA GLY A 18 -4.32 -1.28 -0.23
C GLY A 18 -5.03 -1.37 -1.56
N TYR A 19 -4.79 -2.43 -2.30
CA TYR A 19 -5.47 -2.79 -3.53
C TYR A 19 -5.98 -4.21 -3.40
N ASP A 20 -7.30 -4.31 -3.35
CA ASP A 20 -8.02 -5.58 -3.35
C ASP A 20 -8.00 -6.14 -4.78
N GLN A 21 -7.32 -7.28 -4.95
CA GLN A 21 -7.20 -7.93 -6.26
C GLN A 21 -8.48 -8.64 -6.71
N TYR A 22 -9.43 -8.89 -5.79
CA TYR A 22 -10.71 -9.51 -6.10
C TYR A 22 -11.73 -8.47 -6.58
N ASP A 23 -11.83 -7.35 -5.87
CA ASP A 23 -12.77 -6.26 -6.21
C ASP A 23 -12.17 -5.21 -7.17
N TYR A 24 -10.89 -5.36 -7.55
CA TYR A 24 -10.14 -4.43 -8.39
C TYR A 24 -10.24 -2.99 -7.87
N SER A 25 -10.17 -2.84 -6.54
CA SER A 25 -10.42 -1.57 -5.88
C SER A 25 -9.28 -1.20 -4.95
N GLU A 26 -8.85 0.05 -5.05
CA GLU A 26 -7.94 0.63 -4.07
C GLU A 26 -8.75 1.01 -2.81
N TYR A 27 -8.13 0.97 -1.64
CA TYR A 27 -8.66 1.54 -0.40
C TYR A 27 -7.56 2.23 0.41
N PHE A 28 -7.88 3.36 1.02
CA PHE A 28 -6.98 4.08 1.91
C PHE A 28 -6.78 3.30 3.23
N ILE A 29 -5.52 3.18 3.67
CA ILE A 29 -5.18 2.54 4.95
C ILE A 29 -4.82 3.60 5.98
N ASP A 30 -3.75 4.35 5.73
CA ASP A 30 -3.27 5.37 6.66
C ASP A 30 -2.33 6.38 5.98
N GLU A 31 -2.03 7.48 6.67
CA GLU A 31 -1.07 8.49 6.23
C GLU A 31 -0.11 8.89 7.37
N LEU A 32 1.17 8.64 7.16
CA LEU A 32 2.17 8.62 8.21
C LEU A 32 3.22 9.73 8.00
N PRO A 33 3.76 10.32 9.09
CA PRO A 33 4.67 11.46 9.02
C PRO A 33 6.08 11.10 8.52
N ASN A 34 6.46 9.83 8.48
CA ASN A 34 7.75 9.39 7.98
C ASN A 34 7.67 8.03 7.28
N LEU A 35 8.67 7.78 6.43
CA LEU A 35 8.74 6.58 5.59
C LEU A 35 8.93 5.30 6.41
N GLU A 36 9.66 5.37 7.53
CA GLU A 36 9.93 4.21 8.37
C GLU A 36 8.65 3.63 8.97
N GLN A 37 7.76 4.50 9.48
CA GLN A 37 6.45 4.10 9.97
C GLN A 37 5.59 3.51 8.85
N ALA A 38 5.60 4.13 7.66
CA ALA A 38 4.86 3.61 6.51
C ALA A 38 5.34 2.22 6.10
N LEU A 39 6.66 1.99 6.10
CA LEU A 39 7.26 0.70 5.84
C LEU A 39 6.91 -0.33 6.91
N GLN A 40 6.91 0.05 8.19
CA GLN A 40 6.49 -0.86 9.27
C GLN A 40 5.03 -1.28 9.11
N LEU A 41 4.13 -0.33 8.84
CA LEU A 41 2.73 -0.62 8.57
C LEU A 41 2.56 -1.56 7.37
N LEU A 42 3.25 -1.28 6.26
CA LEU A 42 3.19 -2.09 5.06
C LEU A 42 3.77 -3.50 5.30
N LYS A 43 4.85 -3.65 6.10
CA LYS A 43 5.37 -4.96 6.55
C LYS A 43 4.31 -5.74 7.34
N THR A 44 3.64 -5.10 8.29
CA THR A 44 2.60 -5.74 9.10
C THR A 44 1.44 -6.21 8.22
N LYS A 45 1.04 -5.39 7.24
CA LYS A 45 -0.02 -5.74 6.28
C LYS A 45 0.37 -6.91 5.37
N CYS A 46 1.62 -6.96 4.93
CA CYS A 46 2.14 -8.08 4.12
C CYS A 46 2.42 -9.35 4.93
N ALA A 47 2.52 -9.29 6.27
CA ALA A 47 2.86 -10.44 7.10
C ALA A 47 1.64 -11.32 7.46
N ALA A 48 0.42 -10.80 7.33
CA ALA A 48 -0.79 -11.55 7.57
C ALA A 48 -1.30 -12.14 6.25
N PRO A 49 -1.43 -13.48 6.11
CA PRO A 49 -2.23 -14.01 5.03
C PRO A 49 -3.67 -13.51 5.23
N ASN A 50 -4.28 -12.93 4.20
CA ASN A 50 -5.72 -12.68 4.25
C ASN A 50 -6.41 -14.01 4.60
N ALA A 51 -7.39 -13.98 5.48
CA ALA A 51 -7.97 -15.15 6.17
C ALA A 51 -8.63 -16.19 5.24
N THR A 52 -8.50 -16.04 3.93
CA THR A 52 -8.95 -16.93 2.87
C THR A 52 -7.75 -17.43 2.06
N PRO A 53 -7.54 -18.76 1.94
CA PRO A 53 -6.52 -19.37 1.09
C PRO A 53 -6.92 -19.31 -0.39
N THR A 54 -7.43 -18.17 -0.83
CA THR A 54 -7.74 -17.86 -2.22
C THR A 54 -6.59 -17.03 -2.76
N SER A 55 -6.08 -17.38 -3.93
CA SER A 55 -4.86 -16.94 -4.61
C SER A 55 -4.67 -15.43 -4.87
N PHE A 56 -5.24 -14.54 -4.06
CA PHE A 56 -5.31 -13.09 -4.25
C PHE A 56 -5.06 -12.38 -2.92
N SER A 57 -3.80 -12.31 -2.51
CA SER A 57 -3.38 -11.41 -1.41
C SER A 57 -3.52 -9.96 -1.84
N ASP A 58 -3.99 -9.06 -0.97
CA ASP A 58 -4.01 -7.63 -1.30
C ASP A 58 -2.60 -7.11 -1.63
N VAL A 59 -2.54 -6.13 -2.52
CA VAL A 59 -1.30 -5.41 -2.82
C VAL A 59 -1.29 -4.11 -2.06
N TYR A 60 -0.20 -3.83 -1.37
CA TYR A 60 -0.05 -2.60 -0.60
C TYR A 60 0.95 -1.67 -1.27
N PHE A 61 0.74 -0.37 -1.16
CA PHE A 61 1.60 0.64 -1.75
C PHE A 61 1.89 1.77 -0.77
N ILE A 62 3.07 2.37 -0.90
CA ILE A 62 3.42 3.64 -0.25
C ILE A 62 3.61 4.70 -1.32
N TYR A 63 2.91 5.82 -1.18
CA TYR A 63 3.05 7.00 -2.02
C TYR A 63 3.55 8.19 -1.22
N ASN A 64 4.29 9.09 -1.85
CA ASN A 64 4.69 10.37 -1.25
C ASN A 64 3.72 11.51 -1.63
N ASP A 65 4.06 12.71 -1.18
CA ASP A 65 3.31 13.94 -1.44
C ASP A 65 3.41 14.47 -2.88
N LYS A 66 4.19 13.79 -3.73
CA LYS A 66 4.26 14.00 -5.18
C LYS A 66 3.48 12.94 -5.97
N GLU A 67 2.76 12.05 -5.29
CA GLU A 67 2.07 10.90 -5.87
C GLU A 67 3.04 9.87 -6.49
N GLU A 68 4.32 9.89 -6.09
CA GLU A 68 5.30 8.89 -6.51
C GLU A 68 5.14 7.63 -5.65
N MET A 69 4.97 6.47 -6.29
CA MET A 69 4.98 5.19 -5.61
C MET A 69 6.42 4.88 -5.17
N LEU A 70 6.63 4.78 -3.86
CA LEU A 70 7.93 4.50 -3.27
C LEU A 70 8.15 3.02 -2.99
N TYR A 71 7.10 2.29 -2.64
CA TYR A 71 7.18 0.86 -2.31
C TYR A 71 5.90 0.14 -2.70
N LYS A 72 6.05 -1.14 -3.02
CA LYS A 72 4.99 -2.12 -3.24
C LYS A 72 5.19 -3.29 -2.29
N GLY A 73 4.12 -3.75 -1.65
CA GLY A 73 4.13 -4.87 -0.73
C GLY A 73 3.11 -5.93 -1.14
N THR A 74 3.50 -7.19 -1.08
CA THR A 74 2.58 -8.33 -1.17
C THR A 74 2.96 -9.37 -0.13
N PHE A 75 2.03 -10.24 0.21
CA PHE A 75 2.33 -11.40 1.06
C PHE A 75 3.40 -12.29 0.41
N ASP A 76 3.27 -12.56 -0.89
CA ASP A 76 4.10 -13.53 -1.61
C ASP A 76 5.53 -13.02 -1.91
N ASN A 77 5.67 -11.78 -2.36
CA ASN A 77 6.97 -11.22 -2.76
C ASN A 77 7.60 -10.31 -1.69
N GLY A 78 6.92 -10.08 -0.57
CA GLY A 78 7.36 -9.11 0.43
C GLY A 78 7.32 -7.68 -0.10
N ILE A 79 8.30 -6.86 0.28
CA ILE A 79 8.34 -5.43 -0.04
C ILE A 79 9.40 -5.16 -1.09
N GLU A 80 8.97 -4.52 -2.17
CA GLU A 80 9.78 -4.12 -3.31
C GLU A 80 9.80 -2.61 -3.44
N GLN A 81 10.93 -2.08 -3.92
CA GLN A 81 11.07 -0.69 -4.31
C GLN A 81 11.14 -0.63 -5.84
N PRO A 82 10.31 0.19 -6.52
CA PRO A 82 10.40 0.34 -7.96
C PRO A 82 11.77 0.93 -8.35
N GLY A 83 12.52 0.21 -9.18
CA GLY A 83 13.71 0.74 -9.84
C GLY A 83 15.05 0.59 -9.11
N ARG A 84 15.23 -0.46 -8.29
CA ARG A 84 16.56 -0.82 -7.75
C ARG A 84 16.92 -2.28 -7.99
#